data_AF-A0A6H9Z1Q0-F1
#
_entry.id   AF-A0A6H9Z1Q0-F1
#
_cell.length_a   1.000
_cell.length_b   1.000
_cell.length_c   1.000
_cell.angle_alpha   90.00
_cell.angle_beta   90.00
_cell.angle_gamma   90.00
#
_symmetry.space_group_name_H-M   'P 1'
#
loop_
_entity.id
_entity.type
_entity.pdbx_description
1 polymer ?
#
loop_
_entity_poly.entity_id
_entity_poly.type
_entity_poly.pdbx_seq_one_letter_code
_entity_poly.pdbx_strand_id
1 'polypeptide(L)'
;MEECVETPEPSRFAIRRRGILLSAAGGVREVVWRKASASDSQGCVEVTTMGSHVYIQDSKSPDGGLVLTLSPRSWGELLAAVRAL
;
A
#
# COMPACT_ATOMS: atom_id res chain seq x y z
N MET A 1 -7.57 -4.91 -41.82
CA MET A 1 -6.20 -4.39 -41.60
C MET A 1 -6.40 -3.04 -40.95
N GLU A 2 -6.27 -2.86 -39.64
CA GLU A 2 -5.65 -3.62 -38.55
C GLU A 2 -6.45 -3.24 -37.30
N GLU A 3 -7.17 -4.20 -36.71
CA GLU A 3 -6.88 -4.84 -35.42
C GLU A 3 -6.91 -3.88 -34.21
N CYS A 4 -7.93 -4.10 -33.37
CA CYS A 4 -8.09 -3.43 -32.09
C CYS A 4 -6.94 -3.82 -31.16
N VAL A 5 -6.15 -2.85 -30.69
CA VAL A 5 -5.36 -3.03 -29.47
C VAL A 5 -5.80 -1.96 -28.47
N GLU A 6 -6.92 -2.24 -27.81
CA GLU A 6 -7.25 -1.58 -26.55
C GLU A 6 -6.25 -2.08 -25.50
N THR A 7 -5.16 -1.36 -25.31
CA THR A 7 -4.33 -1.52 -24.12
C THR A 7 -5.08 -0.87 -22.94
N PRO A 8 -5.24 -1.55 -21.79
CA PRO A 8 -5.76 -0.88 -20.61
C PRO A 8 -4.68 0.08 -20.10
N GLU A 9 -4.85 1.37 -20.39
CA GLU A 9 -4.08 2.46 -19.78
C GLU A 9 -3.98 2.23 -18.26
N PRO A 10 -2.78 1.99 -17.69
CA PRO A 10 -2.65 1.83 -16.26
C PRO A 10 -2.88 3.21 -15.64
N SER A 11 -4.02 3.37 -14.98
CA SER A 11 -4.40 4.59 -14.26
C SER A 11 -3.21 5.22 -13.53
N ARG A 12 -2.87 6.43 -13.97
CA ARG A 12 -1.63 7.19 -13.80
C ARG A 12 -1.19 7.54 -12.35
N PHE A 13 -1.85 7.13 -11.26
CA PHE A 13 -1.56 7.73 -9.94
C PHE A 13 -1.64 6.81 -8.73
N ALA A 14 -0.97 5.66 -8.74
CA ALA A 14 -0.47 5.11 -7.47
C ALA A 14 1.02 4.90 -7.64
N ILE A 15 1.83 5.80 -7.09
CA ILE A 15 3.29 5.60 -7.05
C ILE A 15 3.50 4.31 -6.25
N ARG A 16 4.00 3.28 -6.94
CA ARG A 16 4.32 1.99 -6.34
C ARG A 16 5.79 1.97 -6.01
N ARG A 17 6.12 1.79 -4.74
CA ARG A 17 7.51 1.60 -4.30
C ARG A 17 7.76 0.13 -4.00
N ARG A 18 8.87 -0.42 -4.48
CA ARG A 18 9.38 -1.69 -3.94
C ARG A 18 10.02 -1.41 -2.59
N GLY A 19 9.81 -2.31 -1.65
CA GLY A 19 10.46 -2.27 -0.36
C GLY A 19 10.53 -3.65 0.25
N ILE A 20 11.03 -3.72 1.47
CA ILE A 20 11.08 -4.96 2.24
C ILE A 20 10.28 -4.83 3.52
N LEU A 21 9.73 -5.94 3.99
CA LEU A 21 9.00 -6.01 5.25
C LEU A 21 9.27 -7.32 5.98
N LEU A 22 9.36 -7.25 7.31
CA LEU A 22 9.43 -8.41 8.18
C LEU A 22 8.04 -9.05 8.33
N SER A 23 7.92 -10.32 7.95
CA SER A 23 6.68 -11.07 8.12
C SER A 23 6.42 -11.40 9.58
N ALA A 24 5.14 -11.47 9.96
CA ALA A 24 4.70 -11.94 11.27
C ALA A 24 5.19 -13.38 11.57
N ALA A 25 5.40 -14.21 10.53
CA ALA A 25 5.95 -15.55 10.65
C ALA A 25 7.49 -15.58 10.76
N GLY A 26 8.15 -14.41 10.78
CA GLY A 26 9.60 -14.28 10.65
C GLY A 26 10.07 -14.24 9.20
N GLY A 27 11.18 -13.54 8.97
CA GLY A 27 11.82 -13.40 7.65
C GLY A 27 11.44 -12.12 6.89
N VAL A 28 12.37 -11.66 6.06
CA VAL A 28 12.23 -10.47 5.21
C VAL A 28 11.57 -10.85 3.88
N ARG A 29 10.58 -10.06 3.46
CA ARG A 29 9.83 -10.26 2.22
C ARG A 29 9.87 -9.00 1.37
N GLU A 30 10.03 -9.17 0.07
CA GLU A 30 9.79 -8.08 -0.89
C GLU A 30 8.29 -7.79 -0.95
N VAL A 31 7.95 -6.51 -0.90
CA VAL A 31 6.57 -6.04 -0.98
C VAL A 31 6.49 -4.84 -1.92
N VAL A 32 5.30 -4.64 -2.48
CA VAL A 32 4.99 -3.46 -3.28
C VAL A 32 4.10 -2.55 -2.47
N TRP A 33 4.65 -1.42 -2.04
CA TRP A 33 3.93 -0.37 -1.34
C TRP A 33 3.13 0.46 -2.32
N ARG A 34 1.86 0.70 -1.97
CA ARG A 34 0.98 1.58 -2.71
C ARG A 34 0.83 2.90 -1.95
N LYS A 35 1.33 3.98 -2.54
CA LYS A 35 1.07 5.34 -2.09
C LYS A 35 -0.29 5.83 -2.61
N ALA A 36 -1.00 6.63 -1.83
CA ALA A 36 -2.24 7.25 -2.29
C ALA A 36 -2.00 8.19 -3.48
N SER A 37 -3.01 8.34 -4.35
CA SER A 37 -2.95 9.22 -5.53
C SER A 37 -2.92 10.70 -5.16
N ALA A 38 -3.60 11.07 -4.08
CA ALA A 38 -3.71 12.44 -3.58
C ALA A 38 -2.53 12.88 -2.70
N SER A 39 -1.52 12.02 -2.55
CA SER A 39 -0.38 12.25 -1.67
C SER A 39 0.74 13.01 -2.39
N ASP A 40 1.23 14.09 -1.79
CA ASP A 40 2.33 14.93 -2.29
C ASP A 40 3.72 14.43 -1.84
N SER A 41 4.71 15.32 -1.67
CA SER A 41 6.06 15.01 -1.18
C SER A 41 6.25 15.20 0.33
N GLN A 42 5.25 15.69 1.06
CA GLN A 42 5.39 16.12 2.46
C GLN A 42 4.95 15.06 3.49
N GLY A 43 4.78 13.80 3.10
CA GLY A 43 4.48 12.68 4.00
C GLY A 43 3.21 11.96 3.61
N CYS A 44 3.35 10.70 3.21
CA CYS A 44 2.28 9.94 2.61
C CYS A 44 2.10 8.62 3.34
N VAL A 45 0.85 8.29 3.65
CA VAL A 45 0.51 6.95 4.11
C VAL A 45 0.61 5.99 2.93
N GLU A 46 1.26 4.87 3.18
CA GLU A 46 1.41 3.80 2.22
C GLU A 46 0.91 2.50 2.77
N VAL A 47 0.33 1.71 1.87
CA VAL A 47 -0.32 0.46 2.25
C VAL A 47 0.22 -0.66 1.37
N THR A 48 0.47 -1.81 1.99
CA THR A 48 0.71 -3.06 1.27
C THR A 48 -0.02 -4.22 1.94
N THR A 49 -0.20 -5.31 1.21
CA THR A 49 -0.85 -6.52 1.69
C THR A 49 0.12 -7.68 1.54
N MET A 50 0.32 -8.45 2.61
CA MET A 50 1.17 -9.64 2.56
C MET A 50 0.57 -10.71 3.49
N GLY A 51 0.27 -11.88 2.92
CA GLY A 51 -0.48 -12.93 3.62
C GLY A 51 -1.85 -12.42 4.06
N SER A 52 -2.23 -12.72 5.30
CA SER A 52 -3.50 -12.32 5.91
C SER A 52 -3.44 -10.97 6.65
N HIS A 53 -2.54 -10.07 6.25
CA HIS A 53 -2.32 -8.80 6.94
C HIS A 53 -2.23 -7.62 5.97
N VAL A 54 -2.68 -6.47 6.47
CA VAL A 54 -2.52 -5.16 5.85
C VAL A 54 -1.47 -4.40 6.64
N TYR A 55 -0.46 -3.90 5.93
CA TYR A 55 0.66 -3.16 6.51
C TYR A 55 0.55 -1.71 6.08
N ILE A 56 0.69 -0.80 7.04
CA ILE A 56 0.57 0.64 6.84
C ILE A 56 1.82 1.32 7.38
N GLN A 57 2.44 2.17 6.60
CA GLN A 57 3.61 2.95 7.02
C GLN A 57 3.49 4.42 6.58
N ASP A 58 4.26 5.28 7.23
CA ASP A 58 4.54 6.63 6.75
C ASP A 58 5.75 6.62 5.81
N SER A 59 5.61 7.26 4.64
CA SER A 59 6.65 7.27 3.61
C SER A 59 7.96 7.96 4.02
N LYS A 60 7.98 8.75 5.10
CA LYS A 60 9.19 9.39 5.65
C LYS A 60 10.00 8.47 6.55
N SER A 61 9.45 7.31 6.90
CA SER A 61 10.17 6.28 7.68
C SER A 61 10.15 4.95 6.93
N PRO A 62 10.71 4.89 5.70
CA PRO A 62 10.75 3.66 4.93
C PRO A 62 11.67 2.61 5.58
N ASP A 63 11.39 1.34 5.34
CA ASP A 63 12.32 0.22 5.53
C ASP A 63 12.81 -0.03 6.98
N GLY A 64 11.98 0.24 8.00
CA GLY A 64 12.31 -0.14 9.38
C GLY A 64 11.57 0.59 10.51
N GLY A 65 10.65 1.51 10.21
CA GLY A 65 9.82 2.19 11.21
C GLY A 65 8.67 1.34 11.78
N LEU A 66 7.89 1.90 12.71
CA LEU A 66 6.69 1.28 13.27
C LEU A 66 5.62 1.12 12.18
N VAL A 67 5.51 -0.07 11.61
CA VAL A 67 4.46 -0.42 10.64
C VAL A 67 3.21 -0.86 11.41
N LEU A 68 2.10 -0.15 11.20
CA LEU A 68 0.81 -0.60 11.72
C LEU A 68 0.37 -1.82 10.92
N THR A 69 0.25 -2.95 11.60
CA THR A 69 -0.20 -4.22 11.03
C THR A 69 -1.64 -4.49 11.46
N LEU A 70 -2.54 -4.63 10.49
CA LEU A 70 -3.95 -4.88 10.72
C LEU A 70 -4.40 -6.18 10.08
N SER A 71 -5.41 -6.80 10.68
CA SER A 71 -6.21 -7.81 9.98
C SER A 71 -7.06 -7.15 8.88
N PRO A 72 -7.50 -7.88 7.85
CA PRO A 72 -8.42 -7.36 6.83
C PRO A 72 -9.72 -6.80 7.43
N ARG A 73 -10.19 -7.41 8.52
CA ARG A 73 -11.37 -6.92 9.25
C ARG A 73 -11.11 -5.55 9.87
N SER A 74 -10.04 -5.42 10.66
CA SER A 74 -9.69 -4.16 11.33
C SER A 74 -9.36 -3.06 10.33
N TRP A 75 -8.81 -3.41 9.16
CA TRP A 75 -8.65 -2.47 8.05
C TRP A 75 -9.98 -1.95 7.52
N GLY A 76 -10.98 -2.82 7.33
CA GLY A 76 -12.33 -2.41 6.94
C GLY A 76 -12.99 -1.49 7.96
N GLU A 77 -12.86 -1.81 9.26
CA GLU A 77 -13.37 -1.00 10.36
C GLU A 77 -12.69 0.39 10.40
N LEU A 78 -11.36 0.44 10.23
CA LEU A 78 -10.62 1.70 10.12
C LEU A 78 -11.10 2.55 8.94
N LEU A 79 -11.25 1.96 7.76
CA LEU A 79 -11.72 2.68 6.57
C LEU A 79 -13.14 3.23 6.75
N ALA A 80 -14.02 2.48 7.41
CA ALA A 80 -15.37 2.93 7.72
C ALA A 80 -15.34 4.13 8.68
N ALA A 81 -14.53 4.06 9.74
CA ALA A 81 -14.38 5.15 10.70
C ALA A 81 -13.82 6.42 10.06
N VAL A 82 -12.76 6.31 9.24
CA VAL A 82 -12.13 7.46 8.58
C VAL A 82 -13.06 8.14 7.58
N ARG A 83 -13.91 7.38 6.88
CA ARG A 83 -14.87 7.93 5.90
C ARG A 83 -16.08 8.61 6.52
N ALA A 84 -16.31 8.39 7.81
CA ALA A 84 -17.40 9.02 8.56
C ALA A 84 -17.00 10.36 9.20
N LEU A 85 -15.74 10.76 9.06
CA LEU A 85 -15.20 12.07 9.45
C LEU A 85 -15.36 13.07 8.31
#